data_AF-S5UC28-F1
#
_entry.id   AF-S5UC28-F1
#
_cell.length_a   1.000
_cell.length_b   1.000
_cell.length_c   1.000
_cell.angle_alpha   90.00
_cell.angle_beta   90.00
_cell.angle_gamma   90.00
#
_symmetry.space_group_name_H-M   'P 1'
#
loop_
_entity.id
_entity.type
_entity.pdbx_description
1 polymer ?
#
loop_
_entity_poly.entity_id
_entity_poly.type
_entity_poly.pdbx_seq_one_letter_code
_entity_poly.pdbx_strand_id
1 'polypeptide(L)'
;MIHGTTEFTARARVRASELGVTDQVVFIHGDASGYVADEPVDLAGCIGATWIGNGVAGTIDLLRRSLRPGGMLLIGEPYWRREPPDQRTAEACHASGKDDFRLLPEVIEQFGELGYDVVEMMLADQDGWDRYRAAQWLNIRRWLDRNPEGELAAELRAELSEEPARYARYQREYLGWGVFALMGR
;
A
#
# COMPACT_ATOMS: atom_id res chain seq x y z
N MET A 1 -6.35 -10.31 10.76
CA MET A 1 -5.24 -9.77 11.58
C MET A 1 -4.47 -8.74 10.77
N ILE A 2 -3.84 -7.76 11.42
CA ILE A 2 -3.00 -6.76 10.75
C ILE A 2 -1.61 -6.79 11.37
N HIS A 3 -0.59 -6.91 10.52
CA HIS A 3 0.83 -6.88 10.87
C HIS A 3 1.42 -5.50 10.54
N GLY A 4 2.29 -4.98 11.40
CA GLY A 4 2.92 -3.68 11.24
C GLY A 4 4.02 -3.46 12.28
N THR A 5 4.71 -2.33 12.24
CA THR A 5 5.74 -1.98 13.24
C THR A 5 5.14 -1.86 14.64
N THR A 6 5.96 -1.96 15.69
CA THR A 6 5.52 -1.80 17.10
C THR A 6 4.65 -0.55 17.30
N GLU A 7 5.06 0.58 16.73
CA GLU A 7 4.33 1.86 16.83
C GLU A 7 2.98 1.81 16.10
N PHE A 8 2.94 1.27 14.88
CA PHE A 8 1.68 1.16 14.14
C PHE A 8 0.71 0.17 14.79
N THR A 9 1.19 -0.97 15.29
CA THR A 9 0.37 -1.93 16.02
C THR A 9 -0.15 -1.33 17.32
N ALA A 10 0.65 -0.55 18.06
CA ALA A 10 0.22 0.15 19.26
C ALA A 10 -0.88 1.18 18.94
N ARG A 11 -0.68 2.01 17.92
CA ARG A 11 -1.68 2.99 17.47
C ARG A 11 -2.97 2.32 16.97
N ALA A 12 -2.87 1.18 16.31
CA ALA A 12 -4.04 0.43 15.84
C ALA A 12 -4.89 -0.09 17.01
N ARG A 13 -4.26 -0.59 18.08
CA ARG A 13 -4.95 -0.99 19.32
C ARG A 13 -5.64 0.19 20.00
N VAL A 14 -4.97 1.34 20.09
CA VAL A 14 -5.58 2.58 20.61
C VAL A 14 -6.79 2.96 19.76
N ARG A 15 -6.66 2.92 18.43
CA ARG A 15 -7.75 3.25 17.52
C ARG A 15 -8.96 2.32 17.66
N ALA A 16 -8.74 1.02 17.88
CA ALA A 16 -9.83 0.09 18.13
C ALA A 16 -10.55 0.37 19.46
N SER A 17 -9.82 0.80 20.49
CA SER A 17 -10.40 1.24 21.77
C SER A 17 -11.27 2.48 21.60
N GLU A 18 -10.78 3.50 20.88
CA GLU A 18 -11.54 4.73 20.59
C GLU A 18 -12.84 4.46 19.83
N LEU A 19 -12.84 3.43 18.98
CA LEU A 19 -14.01 3.03 18.19
C LEU A 19 -14.89 1.98 18.89
N GLY A 20 -14.48 1.46 20.05
CA GLY A 20 -15.23 0.46 20.81
C GLY A 20 -15.36 -0.90 20.11
N VAL A 21 -14.32 -1.33 19.37
CA VAL A 21 -14.34 -2.58 18.57
C VAL A 21 -13.22 -3.56 18.95
N THR A 22 -12.62 -3.42 20.13
CA THR A 22 -11.47 -4.21 20.57
C THR A 22 -11.71 -5.72 20.64
N ASP A 23 -12.97 -6.11 20.77
CA ASP A 23 -13.51 -7.46 20.80
C ASP A 23 -13.75 -8.05 19.40
N GLN A 24 -13.66 -7.22 18.35
CA GLN A 24 -13.86 -7.63 16.95
C GLN A 24 -12.56 -7.62 16.12
N VAL A 25 -11.50 -6.94 16.58
CA VAL A 25 -10.24 -6.82 15.84
C VAL A 25 -9.02 -7.19 16.69
N VAL A 26 -8.12 -7.96 16.09
CA VAL A 26 -6.85 -8.37 16.70
C VAL A 26 -5.68 -7.87 15.85
N PHE A 27 -4.73 -7.20 16.51
CA PHE A 27 -3.50 -6.68 15.90
C PHE A 27 -2.28 -7.44 16.44
N ILE A 28 -1.50 -8.01 15.53
CA ILE A 28 -0.28 -8.75 15.84
C ILE A 28 0.92 -7.96 15.34
N HIS A 29 1.92 -7.78 16.20
CA HIS A 29 3.21 -7.28 15.78
C HIS A 29 4.06 -8.48 15.37
N GLY A 30 4.50 -8.53 14.12
CA GLY A 30 5.36 -9.59 13.60
C GLY A 30 5.48 -9.54 12.09
N ASP A 31 6.37 -10.36 11.54
CA ASP A 31 6.50 -10.56 10.11
C ASP A 31 5.26 -11.32 9.58
N ALA A 32 4.66 -10.82 8.49
CA ALA A 32 3.53 -11.46 7.82
C ALA A 32 3.97 -12.45 6.74
N SER A 33 5.27 -12.46 6.39
CA SER A 33 5.83 -13.38 5.41
C SER A 33 5.59 -14.82 5.84
N GLY A 34 4.88 -15.60 5.02
CA GLY A 34 4.54 -16.98 5.33
C GLY A 34 3.41 -17.18 6.35
N TYR A 35 2.78 -16.12 6.84
CA TYR A 35 1.65 -16.19 7.77
C TYR A 35 0.45 -16.91 7.16
N VAL A 36 -0.15 -17.82 7.93
CA VAL A 36 -1.40 -18.52 7.60
C VAL A 36 -2.31 -18.47 8.83
N ALA A 37 -3.57 -18.11 8.65
CA ALA A 37 -4.54 -18.11 9.73
C ALA A 37 -4.86 -19.55 10.18
N ASP A 38 -4.99 -19.75 11.50
CA ASP A 38 -5.36 -21.05 12.06
C ASP A 38 -6.76 -21.49 11.61
N GLU A 39 -7.68 -20.53 11.49
CA GLU A 39 -9.04 -20.73 10.99
C GLU A 39 -9.22 -20.05 9.62
N PRO A 40 -9.82 -20.73 8.63
CA PRO A 40 -10.08 -20.12 7.33
C PRO A 40 -10.96 -18.87 7.42
N VAL A 41 -10.62 -17.84 6.66
CA VAL A 41 -11.31 -16.55 6.62
C VAL A 41 -12.13 -16.39 5.35
N ASP A 42 -13.17 -15.57 5.45
CA ASP A 42 -14.06 -15.20 4.34
C ASP A 42 -13.39 -14.24 3.35
N LEU A 43 -12.48 -13.41 3.88
CA LEU A 43 -11.76 -12.38 3.17
C LEU A 43 -10.32 -12.32 3.69
N ALA A 44 -9.35 -12.36 2.78
CA ALA A 44 -7.94 -12.18 3.08
C ALA A 44 -7.36 -11.03 2.24
N GLY A 45 -6.61 -10.12 2.86
CA GLY A 45 -6.14 -8.91 2.18
C GLY A 45 -4.68 -8.59 2.43
N CYS A 46 -4.00 -8.09 1.40
CA CYS A 46 -2.68 -7.48 1.47
C CYS A 46 -2.72 -6.14 0.73
N ILE A 47 -2.62 -5.04 1.47
CA ILE A 47 -2.87 -3.69 0.96
C ILE A 47 -1.57 -2.89 1.00
N GLY A 48 -0.97 -2.68 -0.18
CA GLY A 48 0.30 -1.97 -0.33
C GLY A 48 1.45 -2.66 0.38
N ALA A 49 1.47 -4.00 0.39
CA ALA A 49 2.45 -4.82 1.10
C ALA A 49 2.81 -6.14 0.42
N THR A 50 2.60 -6.29 -0.90
CA THR A 50 2.80 -7.58 -1.60
C THR A 50 4.25 -8.06 -1.65
N TRP A 51 5.23 -7.25 -1.21
CA TRP A 51 6.60 -7.72 -1.00
C TRP A 51 6.69 -8.88 0.01
N ILE A 52 5.74 -9.03 0.94
CA ILE A 52 5.70 -10.16 1.89
C ILE A 52 5.55 -11.53 1.17
N GLY A 53 5.02 -11.52 -0.05
CA GLY A 53 4.89 -12.68 -0.91
C GLY A 53 5.78 -12.59 -2.16
N ASN A 54 6.80 -11.73 -2.17
CA ASN A 54 7.65 -11.48 -3.35
C ASN A 54 6.86 -11.03 -4.59
N GLY A 55 5.88 -10.13 -4.38
CA GLY A 55 5.02 -9.57 -5.42
C GLY A 55 3.60 -10.15 -5.41
N VAL A 56 2.80 -9.72 -6.39
CA VAL A 56 1.36 -10.01 -6.45
C VAL A 56 1.06 -11.50 -6.46
N ALA A 57 1.71 -12.28 -7.34
CA ALA A 57 1.44 -13.70 -7.49
C ALA A 57 1.73 -14.50 -6.21
N GLY A 58 2.91 -14.31 -5.63
CA GLY A 58 3.26 -15.02 -4.39
C GLY A 58 2.47 -14.52 -3.18
N THR A 59 2.00 -13.28 -3.18
CA THR A 59 1.07 -12.79 -2.15
C THR A 59 -0.31 -13.42 -2.27
N ILE A 60 -0.84 -13.58 -3.48
CA ILE A 60 -2.08 -14.33 -3.73
C ILE A 60 -1.92 -15.78 -3.24
N ASP A 61 -0.79 -16.41 -3.56
CA ASP A 61 -0.47 -17.77 -3.11
C ASP A 61 -0.36 -17.89 -1.59
N LEU A 62 0.10 -16.84 -0.92
CA LEU A 62 0.15 -16.76 0.53
C LEU A 62 -1.26 -16.62 1.13
N LEU A 63 -2.04 -15.64 0.66
CA LEU A 63 -3.36 -15.33 1.21
C LEU A 63 -4.36 -16.47 1.00
N ARG A 64 -4.33 -17.15 -0.14
CA ARG A 64 -5.25 -18.27 -0.44
C ARG A 64 -5.14 -19.41 0.58
N ARG A 65 -3.99 -19.58 1.25
CA ARG A 65 -3.78 -20.62 2.27
C ARG A 65 -4.65 -20.43 3.50
N SER A 66 -5.10 -19.19 3.73
CA SER A 66 -5.99 -18.83 4.83
C SER A 66 -7.44 -18.67 4.37
N LEU A 67 -7.74 -18.77 3.08
CA LEU A 67 -9.04 -18.41 2.53
C LEU A 67 -9.96 -19.63 2.44
N ARG A 68 -11.22 -19.47 2.86
CA ARG A 68 -12.24 -20.51 2.65
C ARG A 68 -12.58 -20.66 1.15
N PRO A 69 -13.09 -21.82 0.70
CA PRO A 69 -13.67 -21.95 -0.64
C PRO A 69 -14.74 -20.88 -0.90
N GLY A 70 -14.65 -20.20 -2.04
CA GLY A 70 -15.55 -19.09 -2.40
C GLY A 70 -15.31 -17.78 -1.64
N GLY A 71 -14.24 -17.69 -0.83
CA GLY A 71 -13.81 -16.44 -0.21
C GLY A 71 -13.22 -15.44 -1.21
N MET A 72 -12.95 -14.23 -0.74
CA MET A 72 -12.46 -13.12 -1.56
C MET A 72 -11.06 -12.66 -1.13
N LEU A 73 -10.21 -12.34 -2.10
CA LEU A 73 -8.93 -11.69 -1.84
C LEU A 73 -9.05 -10.18 -2.06
N LEU A 74 -8.34 -9.39 -1.25
CA LEU A 74 -8.11 -7.96 -1.50
C LEU A 74 -6.62 -7.71 -1.74
N ILE A 75 -6.27 -7.21 -2.91
CA ILE A 75 -4.89 -6.83 -3.25
C ILE A 75 -4.85 -5.33 -3.49
N GLY A 76 -4.06 -4.61 -2.69
CA GLY A 76 -3.81 -3.18 -2.86
C GLY A 76 -2.46 -2.95 -3.51
N GLU A 77 -2.41 -2.41 -4.72
CA GLU A 77 -1.19 -2.31 -5.51
C GLU A 77 -1.06 -0.96 -6.25
N PRO A 78 0.19 -0.45 -6.39
CA PRO A 78 0.47 0.62 -7.34
C PRO A 78 0.37 0.12 -8.79
N TYR A 79 0.08 1.04 -9.69
CA TYR A 79 0.10 0.82 -11.14
C TYR A 79 0.49 2.11 -11.85
N TRP A 80 0.93 2.04 -13.10
CA TRP A 80 1.11 3.25 -13.91
C TRP A 80 -0.27 3.79 -14.33
N ARG A 81 -0.65 4.98 -13.83
CA ARG A 81 -1.81 5.73 -14.31
C ARG A 81 -1.62 6.16 -15.76
N ARG A 82 -0.38 6.53 -16.07
CA ARG A 82 0.10 6.83 -17.42
C ARG A 82 1.49 6.24 -17.56
N GLU A 83 1.82 5.77 -18.75
CA GLU A 83 3.15 5.27 -19.01
C GLU A 83 4.19 6.39 -18.75
N PRO A 84 5.19 6.16 -17.88
CA PRO A 84 6.24 7.14 -17.66
C PRO A 84 7.06 7.32 -18.95
N PRO A 85 7.30 8.55 -19.42
CA PRO A 85 8.01 8.77 -20.67
C PRO A 85 9.49 8.35 -20.59
N ASP A 86 10.08 8.47 -19.41
CA ASP A 86 11.50 8.23 -19.17
C ASP A 86 11.77 7.60 -17.78
N GLN A 87 13.00 7.13 -17.60
CA GLN A 87 13.48 6.55 -16.35
C GLN A 87 13.36 7.52 -15.17
N ARG A 88 13.65 8.80 -15.40
CA ARG A 88 13.57 9.86 -14.38
C ARG A 88 12.16 9.99 -13.81
N THR A 89 11.13 9.87 -14.65
CA THR A 89 9.72 9.91 -14.23
C THR A 89 9.39 8.69 -13.36
N ALA A 90 9.86 7.50 -13.74
CA ALA A 90 9.65 6.28 -12.96
C ALA A 90 10.32 6.38 -11.57
N GLU A 91 11.59 6.81 -11.52
CA GLU A 91 12.34 7.04 -10.28
C GLU A 91 11.68 8.10 -9.39
N ALA A 92 11.17 9.18 -9.97
CA ALA A 92 10.43 10.21 -9.24
C ALA A 92 9.07 9.71 -8.69
N CYS A 93 8.60 8.55 -9.13
CA CYS A 93 7.45 7.83 -8.57
C CYS A 93 7.85 6.73 -7.56
N HIS A 94 9.13 6.69 -7.16
CA HIS A 94 9.72 5.68 -6.28
C HIS A 94 9.78 4.25 -6.87
N ALA A 95 9.76 4.13 -8.20
CA ALA A 95 10.09 2.89 -8.88
C ALA A 95 11.59 2.83 -9.22
N SER A 96 12.15 1.63 -9.30
CA SER A 96 13.48 1.37 -9.87
C SER A 96 13.49 1.47 -11.40
N GLY A 97 12.33 1.34 -12.05
CA GLY A 97 12.19 1.47 -13.51
C GLY A 97 10.74 1.33 -13.98
N LYS A 98 10.53 1.38 -15.30
CA LYS A 98 9.19 1.25 -15.90
C LYS A 98 8.58 -0.13 -15.64
N ASP A 99 9.40 -1.16 -15.55
CA ASP A 99 8.95 -2.56 -15.44
C ASP A 99 8.47 -2.95 -14.03
N ASP A 100 8.67 -2.07 -13.03
CA ASP A 100 8.23 -2.32 -11.65
C ASP A 100 6.70 -2.34 -11.54
N PHE A 101 6.02 -1.55 -12.37
CA PHE A 101 4.57 -1.45 -12.37
C PHE A 101 4.01 -1.67 -13.78
N ARG A 102 2.76 -2.11 -13.81
CA ARG A 102 1.97 -2.28 -15.04
C ARG A 102 0.96 -1.14 -15.19
N LEU A 103 0.44 -0.94 -16.40
CA LEU A 103 -0.77 -0.12 -16.59
C LEU A 103 -1.99 -0.81 -15.96
N LEU A 104 -3.03 -0.04 -15.65
CA LEU A 104 -4.24 -0.60 -15.02
C LEU A 104 -4.86 -1.80 -15.77
N PRO A 105 -5.02 -1.79 -17.11
CA PRO A 105 -5.56 -2.96 -17.82
C PRO A 105 -4.70 -4.20 -17.63
N GLU A 106 -3.38 -4.05 -17.66
CA GLU A 106 -2.42 -5.15 -17.53
C GLU A 106 -2.39 -5.72 -16.10
N VAL A 107 -2.68 -4.90 -15.07
CA VAL A 107 -2.90 -5.39 -13.70
C VAL A 107 -4.15 -6.27 -13.64
N ILE A 108 -5.25 -5.87 -14.28
CA ILE A 108 -6.49 -6.64 -14.33
C ILE A 108 -6.27 -7.96 -15.10
N GLU A 109 -5.57 -7.91 -16.23
CA GLU A 109 -5.20 -9.09 -17.03
C GLU A 109 -4.32 -10.05 -16.23
N GLN A 110 -3.32 -9.54 -15.48
CA GLN A 110 -2.48 -10.35 -14.61
C GLN A 110 -3.31 -11.17 -13.60
N PHE A 111 -4.33 -10.58 -12.98
CA PHE A 111 -5.20 -11.34 -12.07
C PHE A 111 -5.94 -12.46 -12.80
N GLY A 112 -6.38 -12.21 -14.03
CA GLY A 112 -6.99 -13.21 -14.90
C GLY A 112 -6.05 -14.36 -15.25
N GLU A 113 -4.78 -14.07 -15.54
CA GLU A 113 -3.73 -15.07 -15.78
C GLU A 113 -3.45 -15.93 -14.53
N LEU A 114 -3.60 -15.34 -13.35
CA LEU A 114 -3.46 -16.02 -12.06
C LEU A 114 -4.71 -16.82 -11.66
N GLY A 115 -5.75 -16.85 -12.50
CA GLY A 115 -6.97 -17.64 -12.28
C GLY A 115 -8.01 -16.95 -11.39
N TYR A 116 -7.97 -15.62 -11.30
CA TYR A 116 -8.92 -14.84 -10.52
C TYR A 116 -9.73 -13.89 -11.41
N ASP A 117 -10.99 -13.70 -11.06
CA ASP A 117 -11.82 -12.64 -11.60
C ASP A 117 -11.75 -11.41 -10.69
N VAL A 118 -11.52 -10.24 -11.29
CA VAL A 118 -11.65 -8.95 -10.61
C VAL A 118 -13.14 -8.63 -10.53
N VAL A 119 -13.70 -8.67 -9.32
CA VAL A 119 -15.14 -8.48 -9.08
C VAL A 119 -15.48 -7.08 -8.59
N GLU A 120 -14.50 -6.31 -8.11
CA GLU A 120 -14.63 -4.90 -7.75
C GLU A 120 -13.26 -4.22 -7.73
N MET A 121 -13.21 -2.90 -7.92
CA MET A 121 -11.98 -2.13 -7.74
C MET A 121 -12.23 -0.71 -7.21
N MET A 122 -11.44 -0.31 -6.21
CA MET A 122 -11.42 1.06 -5.69
C MET A 122 -10.08 1.70 -5.98
N LEU A 123 -10.08 2.69 -6.88
CA LEU A 123 -8.87 3.36 -7.33
C LEU A 123 -8.71 4.71 -6.63
N ALA A 124 -7.48 5.02 -6.22
CA ALA A 124 -7.15 6.36 -5.76
C ALA A 124 -7.20 7.33 -6.94
N ASP A 125 -7.94 8.42 -6.77
CA ASP A 125 -7.81 9.59 -7.62
C ASP A 125 -6.63 10.46 -7.15
N GLN A 126 -6.41 11.56 -7.86
CA GLN A 126 -5.32 12.47 -7.52
C GLN A 126 -5.56 13.15 -6.16
N ASP A 127 -6.81 13.39 -5.76
CA ASP A 127 -7.15 13.98 -4.46
C ASP A 127 -6.85 12.99 -3.31
N GLY A 128 -7.06 11.69 -3.53
CA GLY A 128 -6.64 10.62 -2.63
C GLY A 128 -5.13 10.59 -2.44
N TRP A 129 -4.36 10.71 -3.52
CA TRP A 129 -2.91 10.88 -3.47
C TRP A 129 -2.48 12.17 -2.76
N ASP A 130 -3.18 13.29 -3.02
CA ASP A 130 -2.92 14.59 -2.40
C ASP A 130 -3.07 14.47 -0.88
N ARG A 131 -4.14 13.83 -0.40
CA ARG A 131 -4.35 13.58 1.04
C ARG A 131 -3.26 12.72 1.66
N TYR A 132 -2.84 11.66 0.97
CA TYR A 132 -1.79 10.76 1.46
C TYR A 132 -0.43 11.46 1.56
N ARG A 133 0.01 12.14 0.50
CA ARG A 133 1.33 12.79 0.46
C ARG A 133 1.38 14.08 1.27
N ALA A 134 0.37 14.95 1.16
CA ALA A 134 0.42 16.25 1.83
C ALA A 134 0.38 16.18 3.37
N ALA A 135 -0.25 15.14 3.93
CA ALA A 135 -0.22 14.90 5.36
C ALA A 135 1.21 14.66 5.89
N GLN A 136 2.07 14.02 5.09
CA GLN A 136 3.47 13.76 5.45
C GLN A 136 4.26 15.05 5.54
N TRP A 137 4.07 15.98 4.59
CA TRP A 137 4.75 17.28 4.60
C TRP A 137 4.44 18.09 5.86
N LEU A 138 3.18 18.09 6.30
CA LEU A 138 2.79 18.76 7.54
C LEU A 138 3.43 18.09 8.76
N ASN A 139 3.50 16.76 8.79
CA ASN A 139 4.15 16.01 9.87
C ASN A 139 5.65 16.32 9.92
N ILE A 140 6.34 16.31 8.78
CA ILE A 140 7.76 16.67 8.66
C ILE A 140 7.97 18.10 9.16
N ARG A 141 7.13 19.06 8.72
CA ARG A 141 7.24 20.46 9.15
C ARG A 141 7.15 20.60 10.68
N ARG A 142 6.14 20.00 11.29
CA ARG A 142 5.92 20.02 12.75
C ARG A 142 6.99 19.27 13.52
N TRP A 143 7.60 18.25 12.91
CA TRP A 143 8.73 17.55 13.50
C TRP A 143 9.97 18.45 13.50
N LEU A 144 10.26 19.14 12.39
CA LEU A 144 11.39 20.06 12.27
C LEU A 144 11.28 21.25 13.23
N ASP A 145 10.07 21.78 13.45
CA ASP A 145 9.86 22.86 14.43
C ASP A 145 10.20 22.41 15.88
N ARG A 146 10.08 21.11 16.18
CA ARG A 146 10.39 20.53 17.50
C ARG A 146 11.81 19.97 17.62
N ASN A 147 12.46 19.71 16.48
CA ASN A 147 13.78 19.07 16.42
C ASN A 147 14.70 19.83 15.45
N PRO A 148 14.97 21.13 15.69
CA PRO A 148 15.69 21.97 14.72
C PRO A 148 17.16 21.54 14.52
N GLU A 149 17.77 20.92 15.52
CA GLU A 149 19.17 20.44 15.49
C GLU A 149 19.25 18.90 15.52
N GLY A 150 18.14 18.20 15.22
CA GLY A 150 18.10 16.75 15.18
C GLY A 150 18.94 16.18 14.03
N GLU A 151 19.43 14.95 14.19
CA GLU A 151 20.27 14.26 13.20
C GLU A 151 19.63 14.20 11.80
N LEU A 152 18.30 14.00 11.75
CA LEU A 152 17.53 13.95 10.50
C LEU A 152 17.05 15.32 10.00
N ALA A 153 17.33 16.41 10.72
CA ALA A 153 16.72 17.71 10.42
C ALA A 153 17.13 18.26 9.05
N ALA A 154 18.39 18.08 8.65
CA ALA A 154 18.89 18.52 7.36
C ALA A 154 18.25 17.73 6.20
N GLU A 155 18.17 16.41 6.33
CA GLU A 155 17.56 15.51 5.34
C GLU A 155 16.07 15.80 5.16
N LEU A 156 15.31 15.84 6.26
CA LEU A 156 13.88 16.13 6.24
C LEU A 156 13.57 17.56 5.75
N ARG A 157 14.49 18.51 5.96
CA ARG A 157 14.39 19.86 5.40
C ARG A 157 14.55 19.86 3.87
N ALA A 158 15.50 19.10 3.36
CA ALA A 158 15.68 18.93 1.92
C ALA A 158 14.46 18.24 1.30
N GLU A 159 14.00 17.14 1.91
CA GLU A 159 12.79 16.43 1.48
C GLU A 159 11.58 17.36 1.43
N LEU A 160 11.29 18.11 2.50
CA LEU A 160 10.16 19.03 2.54
C LEU A 160 10.24 20.16 1.49
N SER A 161 11.45 20.56 1.11
CA SER A 161 11.67 21.60 0.08
C SER A 161 11.41 21.09 -1.33
N GLU A 162 11.66 19.81 -1.60
CA GLU A 162 11.63 19.23 -2.94
C GLU A 162 10.35 18.41 -3.21
N GLU A 163 9.89 17.64 -2.23
CA GLU A 163 8.82 16.66 -2.39
C GLU A 163 7.51 17.23 -2.92
N PRO A 164 6.98 18.37 -2.44
CA PRO A 164 5.70 18.86 -2.93
C PRO A 164 5.70 19.12 -4.44
N ALA A 165 6.79 19.71 -4.95
CA ALA A 165 6.94 19.99 -6.38
C ALA A 165 7.27 18.72 -7.17
N ARG A 166 8.08 17.81 -6.63
CA ARG A 166 8.38 16.50 -7.25
C ARG A 166 7.11 15.65 -7.38
N TYR A 167 6.32 15.57 -6.32
CA TYR A 167 5.02 14.89 -6.27
C TYR A 167 4.07 15.44 -7.34
N ALA A 168 3.84 16.76 -7.36
CA ALA A 168 2.91 17.39 -8.29
C ALA A 168 3.33 17.23 -9.76
N ARG A 169 4.64 17.18 -10.02
CA ARG A 169 5.19 17.01 -11.37
C ARG A 169 5.13 15.56 -11.88
N TYR A 170 5.35 14.59 -11.00
CA TYR A 170 5.55 13.20 -11.38
C TYR A 170 4.52 12.27 -10.75
N GLN A 171 4.65 11.94 -9.47
CA GLN A 171 3.85 10.89 -8.86
C GLN A 171 2.34 11.14 -9.02
N ARG A 172 1.87 12.38 -8.83
CA ARG A 172 0.46 12.76 -8.97
C ARG A 172 -0.11 12.45 -10.36
N GLU A 173 0.72 12.52 -11.40
CA GLU A 173 0.29 12.35 -12.79
C GLU A 173 0.48 10.93 -13.32
N TYR A 174 1.53 10.23 -12.87
CA TYR A 174 1.96 8.96 -13.46
C TYR A 174 1.66 7.75 -12.58
N LEU A 175 1.58 7.90 -11.26
CA LEU A 175 1.38 6.76 -10.35
C LEU A 175 -0.09 6.65 -9.93
N GLY A 176 -0.69 5.51 -10.23
CA GLY A 176 -1.98 5.08 -9.72
C GLY A 176 -1.81 4.16 -8.52
N TRP A 177 -2.88 4.00 -7.75
CA TRP A 177 -2.96 3.01 -6.67
C TRP A 177 -4.40 2.53 -6.58
N GLY A 178 -4.62 1.26 -6.29
CA GLY A 178 -5.97 0.74 -6.14
C GLY A 178 -6.04 -0.52 -5.29
N VAL A 179 -7.23 -0.80 -4.78
CA VAL A 179 -7.58 -2.09 -4.16
C VAL A 179 -8.47 -2.86 -5.12
N PHE A 180 -8.07 -4.09 -5.42
CA PHE A 180 -8.77 -5.01 -6.30
C PHE A 180 -9.34 -6.15 -5.47
N ALA A 181 -10.64 -6.40 -5.63
CA ALA A 181 -11.32 -7.53 -5.03
C ALA A 181 -11.34 -8.70 -6.01
N LEU A 182 -10.86 -9.87 -5.58
CA LEU A 182 -10.61 -11.01 -6.45
C LEU A 182 -11.35 -12.25 -5.94
N MET A 183 -11.98 -12.99 -6.86
CA MET A 183 -12.56 -14.31 -6.58
C MET A 183 -11.92 -15.36 -7.49
N GLY A 184 -11.59 -16.52 -6.94
CA GLY A 184 -11.01 -17.62 -7.72
C GLY A 184 -12.04 -18.22 -8.69
N ARG A 185 -11.58 -18.59 -9.89
CA ARG A 185 -12.36 -19.27 -10.93
C ARG A 185 -12.61 -20.75 -10.64
#